data_AF-A0A1V5ZXL3-F1
#
_entry.id   AF-A0A1V5ZXL3-F1
#
_cell.length_a   1.000
_cell.length_b   1.000
_cell.length_c   1.000
_cell.angle_alpha   90.00
_cell.angle_beta   90.00
_cell.angle_gamma   90.00
#
_symmetry.space_group_name_H-M   'P 1'
#
loop_
_entity.id
_entity.type
_entity.pdbx_description
1 polymer ?
#
loop_
_entity_poly.entity_id
_entity_poly.type
_entity_poly.pdbx_seq_one_letter_code
_entity_poly.pdbx_strand_id
1 'polypeptide(L)'
;MRTIVLVISLAMFLVCTCMAETFQGVDFSIIKKTNQANIKGSIEVRLNEKVPKDLLQKLALKLKNDDPQKYDRLFITYYLPGMTSGAGAWATSHFNPGLEVKILGTTIEEEKELKKQTASSSDKVIGEWLDESPYVGAKYTLLKKGNGEM
;
A
#
# COMPACT_ATOMS: atom_id res chain seq x y z
N MET A 1 -0.65 36.53 54.16
CA MET A 1 -0.95 36.43 52.71
C MET A 1 0.34 36.12 51.98
N ARG A 2 0.48 34.90 51.45
CA ARG A 2 1.57 34.48 50.55
C ARG A 2 0.93 33.57 49.52
N THR A 3 0.66 34.10 48.34
CA THR A 3 0.09 33.34 47.23
C THR A 3 1.24 32.77 46.41
N ILE A 4 1.36 31.44 46.37
CA ILE A 4 2.31 30.71 45.52
C ILE A 4 1.68 30.60 44.14
N VAL A 5 2.35 31.12 43.11
CA VAL A 5 1.96 30.94 41.71
C VAL A 5 2.70 29.71 41.17
N LEU A 6 1.96 28.63 40.92
CA LEU A 6 2.43 27.43 40.24
C LEU A 6 2.20 27.62 38.73
N VAL A 7 3.27 27.93 38.00
CA VAL A 7 3.26 27.95 36.53
C VAL A 7 3.52 26.53 36.05
N ILE A 8 2.45 25.78 35.77
CA ILE A 8 2.55 24.47 35.11
C ILE A 8 2.73 24.76 33.61
N SER A 9 4.00 24.80 33.19
CA SER A 9 4.35 24.79 31.77
C SER A 9 4.03 23.40 31.21
N LEU A 10 2.85 23.27 30.61
CA LEU A 10 2.45 22.08 29.86
C LEU A 10 3.21 22.10 28.54
N ALA A 11 4.43 21.53 28.55
CA ALA A 11 5.18 21.23 27.35
C ALA A 11 4.36 20.23 26.51
N MET A 12 3.63 20.75 25.53
CA MET A 12 2.94 19.99 24.51
C MET A 12 4.01 19.32 23.66
N PHE A 13 4.41 18.10 24.04
CA PHE A 13 5.12 17.20 23.15
C PHE A 13 4.18 16.95 21.96
N LEU A 14 4.40 17.68 20.87
CA LEU A 14 3.77 17.42 19.59
C LEU A 14 4.37 16.11 19.05
N VAL A 15 3.93 14.99 19.60
CA VAL A 15 4.18 13.68 19.03
C VAL A 15 3.39 13.67 17.74
N CYS A 16 4.10 13.91 16.62
CA CYS A 16 3.57 13.76 15.27
C CYS A 16 3.33 12.26 15.06
N THR A 17 2.23 11.75 15.61
CA THR A 17 1.72 10.43 15.29
C THR A 17 1.33 10.48 13.83
N CYS A 18 2.04 9.73 12.98
CA CYS A 18 1.58 9.37 11.65
C CYS A 18 0.32 8.50 11.81
N MET A 19 -0.80 9.14 12.15
CA MET A 19 -2.06 8.44 12.35
C MET A 19 -2.47 7.85 11.01
N ALA A 20 -2.72 6.54 11.02
CA ALA A 20 -3.42 5.92 9.92
C ALA A 20 -4.84 6.52 9.86
N GLU A 21 -5.24 6.95 8.68
CA GLU A 21 -6.60 7.37 8.37
C GLU A 21 -7.39 6.18 7.84
N THR A 22 -8.65 6.05 8.24
CA THR A 22 -9.55 5.02 7.70
C THR A 22 -10.41 5.62 6.59
N PHE A 23 -10.47 4.96 5.44
CA PHE A 23 -11.37 5.33 4.35
C PHE A 23 -12.07 4.08 3.79
N GLN A 24 -13.41 4.09 3.85
CA GLN A 24 -14.25 2.97 3.42
C GLN A 24 -13.84 1.61 4.02
N GLY A 25 -13.42 1.62 5.29
CA GLY A 25 -13.03 0.43 6.04
C GLY A 25 -11.57 -0.01 5.86
N VAL A 26 -10.79 0.72 5.07
CA VAL A 26 -9.35 0.46 4.84
C VAL A 26 -8.52 1.53 5.52
N ASP A 27 -7.52 1.09 6.28
CA ASP A 27 -6.56 1.99 6.90
C ASP A 27 -5.43 2.34 5.92
N PHE A 28 -5.12 3.62 5.82
CA PHE A 28 -4.01 4.11 5.01
C PHE A 28 -3.22 5.19 5.74
N SER A 29 -1.96 5.38 5.35
CA SER A 29 -1.16 6.51 5.81
C SER A 29 -0.40 7.14 4.65
N ILE A 30 -0.23 8.46 4.69
CA ILE A 30 0.62 9.17 3.74
C ILE A 30 2.07 8.99 4.19
N ILE A 31 2.86 8.27 3.40
CA ILE A 31 4.29 8.04 3.65
C ILE A 31 5.06 9.32 3.32
N LYS A 32 4.75 9.91 2.17
CA LYS A 32 5.49 11.04 1.64
C LYS A 32 4.63 11.85 0.68
N LYS A 33 4.83 13.16 0.68
CA LYS A 33 4.29 14.08 -0.31
C LYS A 33 5.40 14.94 -0.86
N THR A 34 5.48 15.05 -2.18
CA THR A 34 6.46 15.91 -2.87
C THR A 34 5.81 16.60 -4.03
N ASN A 35 6.38 17.72 -4.45
CA ASN A 35 5.89 18.44 -5.62
C ASN A 35 7.01 19.14 -6.37
N GLN A 36 6.77 19.36 -7.66
CA GLN A 36 7.55 20.24 -8.53
C GLN A 36 6.67 21.45 -8.87
N ALA A 37 6.76 22.49 -8.03
CA ALA A 37 5.87 23.65 -8.07
C ALA A 37 4.40 23.21 -8.19
N ASN A 38 3.70 23.69 -9.23
CA ASN A 38 2.31 23.36 -9.53
C ASN A 38 2.19 22.39 -10.73
N ILE A 39 3.31 21.89 -11.25
CA ILE A 39 3.32 21.07 -12.48
C ILE A 39 3.08 19.58 -12.15
N LYS A 40 3.67 19.10 -11.05
CA LYS A 40 3.60 17.69 -10.65
C LYS A 40 3.52 17.55 -9.14
N GLY A 41 2.46 16.93 -8.64
CA GLY A 41 2.38 16.39 -7.28
C GLY A 41 2.66 14.89 -7.27
N SER A 42 3.30 14.39 -6.21
CA SER A 42 3.47 12.97 -5.94
C SER A 42 3.10 12.66 -4.49
N ILE A 43 2.21 11.69 -4.29
CA ILE A 43 1.80 11.20 -2.97
C ILE A 43 2.13 9.70 -2.89
N GLU A 44 2.89 9.32 -1.87
CA GLU A 44 3.17 7.92 -1.54
C GLU A 44 2.27 7.50 -0.38
N VAL A 45 1.49 6.43 -0.56
CA VAL A 45 0.48 5.95 0.38
C VAL A 45 0.81 4.53 0.82
N ARG A 46 0.74 4.27 2.12
CA ARG A 46 0.72 2.92 2.70
C ARG A 46 -0.72 2.50 2.88
N LEU A 47 -1.09 1.34 2.36
CA LEU A 47 -2.34 0.66 2.70
C LEU A 47 -2.04 -0.43 3.72
N ASN A 48 -2.99 -0.73 4.60
CA ASN A 48 -2.91 -1.87 5.51
C ASN A 48 -3.13 -3.21 4.77
N GLU A 49 -3.83 -3.21 3.63
CA GLU A 49 -4.14 -4.41 2.86
C GLU A 49 -4.36 -4.12 1.35
N LYS A 50 -4.49 -5.18 0.56
CA LYS A 50 -4.91 -5.08 -0.86
C LYS A 50 -6.36 -4.66 -0.93
N VAL A 51 -6.65 -3.78 -1.89
CA VAL A 51 -8.00 -3.22 -2.05
C VAL A 51 -8.48 -3.33 -3.50
N PRO A 52 -9.81 -3.37 -3.73
CA PRO A 52 -10.37 -3.28 -5.07
C PRO A 52 -9.97 -2.01 -5.82
N LYS A 53 -9.94 -2.10 -7.16
CA LYS A 53 -9.60 -0.97 -8.04
C LYS A 53 -10.54 0.23 -7.86
N ASP A 54 -11.82 0.01 -7.59
CA ASP A 54 -12.79 1.09 -7.38
C ASP A 54 -12.53 1.84 -6.06
N LEU A 55 -12.04 1.16 -5.02
CA LEU A 55 -11.63 1.81 -3.78
C LEU A 55 -10.41 2.71 -4.02
N LEU A 56 -9.41 2.26 -4.78
CA LEU A 56 -8.28 3.10 -5.19
C LEU A 56 -8.72 4.32 -5.98
N GLN A 57 -9.72 4.18 -6.86
CA GLN A 57 -10.28 5.31 -7.61
C GLN A 57 -10.90 6.35 -6.67
N LYS A 58 -11.70 5.90 -5.70
CA LYS A 58 -12.34 6.78 -4.70
C LYS A 58 -11.30 7.42 -3.78
N LEU A 59 -10.29 6.67 -3.36
CA LEU A 59 -9.20 7.17 -2.53
C LEU A 59 -8.35 8.21 -3.27
N ALA A 60 -8.04 7.98 -4.55
CA ALA A 60 -7.32 8.96 -5.38
C ALA A 60 -8.09 10.29 -5.49
N LEU A 61 -9.41 10.22 -5.67
CA LEU A 61 -10.28 11.40 -5.70
C LEU A 61 -10.30 12.12 -4.34
N LYS A 62 -10.43 11.37 -3.24
CA LYS A 62 -10.33 11.94 -1.88
C LYS A 62 -9.00 12.67 -1.69
N LEU A 63 -7.88 12.00 -1.93
CA LEU A 63 -6.54 12.58 -1.76
C LEU A 63 -6.33 13.84 -2.62
N LYS A 64 -6.84 13.86 -3.86
CA LYS A 64 -6.79 15.05 -4.73
C LYS A 64 -7.65 16.21 -4.22
N ASN A 65 -8.81 15.91 -3.64
CA ASN A 65 -9.77 16.92 -3.18
C ASN A 65 -9.35 17.51 -1.83
N ASP A 66 -8.81 16.67 -0.94
CA ASP A 66 -8.31 17.07 0.38
C ASP A 66 -6.99 17.84 0.28
N ASP A 67 -6.27 17.71 -0.84
CA ASP A 67 -5.05 18.48 -1.10
C ASP A 67 -5.36 19.95 -1.40
N PRO A 68 -4.92 20.90 -0.54
CA PRO A 68 -5.09 22.32 -0.82
C PRO A 68 -4.27 22.77 -2.03
N GLN A 69 -3.15 22.10 -2.31
CA GLN A 69 -2.29 22.42 -3.44
C GLN A 69 -2.86 21.85 -4.73
N LYS A 70 -2.90 22.67 -5.79
CA LYS A 70 -3.34 22.22 -7.12
C LYS A 70 -2.13 21.95 -8.01
N TYR A 71 -2.23 20.86 -8.76
CA TYR A 71 -1.20 20.40 -9.68
C TYR A 71 -1.80 20.14 -11.06
N ASP A 72 -1.06 20.43 -12.12
CA ASP A 72 -1.42 20.02 -13.48
C ASP A 72 -1.54 18.49 -13.58
N ARG A 73 -0.62 17.78 -12.88
CA ARG A 73 -0.59 16.33 -12.78
C ARG A 73 -0.37 15.89 -11.35
N LEU A 74 -1.10 14.86 -10.93
CA LEU A 74 -0.92 14.25 -9.61
C LEU A 74 -0.70 12.75 -9.78
N PHE A 75 0.39 12.24 -9.21
CA PHE A 75 0.72 10.81 -9.18
C PHE A 75 0.59 10.30 -7.75
N ILE A 76 -0.02 9.13 -7.59
CA ILE A 76 -0.20 8.48 -6.31
C ILE A 76 0.30 7.05 -6.43
N THR A 77 1.20 6.66 -5.54
CA THR A 77 1.75 5.29 -5.45
C THR A 77 1.25 4.64 -4.17
N TYR A 78 0.80 3.39 -4.27
CA TYR A 78 0.25 2.63 -3.17
C TYR A 78 1.17 1.45 -2.82
N TYR A 79 1.59 1.39 -1.56
CA TYR A 79 2.45 0.35 -1.00
C TYR A 79 1.66 -0.47 0.02
N LEU A 80 1.88 -1.79 0.03
CA LEU A 80 1.36 -2.70 1.05
C LEU A 80 2.29 -2.77 2.27
N PRO A 81 1.88 -3.37 3.41
CA PRO A 81 2.79 -3.56 4.54
C PRO A 81 4.06 -4.30 4.13
N GLY A 82 5.21 -3.89 4.67
CA GLY A 82 6.52 -4.49 4.36
C GLY A 82 7.18 -4.02 3.05
N MET A 83 6.45 -3.37 2.12
CA MET A 83 7.07 -2.85 0.90
C MET A 83 7.92 -1.60 1.16
N THR A 84 9.12 -1.52 0.58
CA THR A 84 9.96 -0.32 0.67
C THR A 84 9.46 0.77 -0.29
N SER A 85 9.28 2.00 0.20
CA SER A 85 8.89 3.09 -0.70
C SER A 85 9.97 3.37 -1.74
N GLY A 86 9.57 3.65 -2.98
CA GLY A 86 10.48 3.79 -4.13
C GLY A 86 10.98 2.48 -4.74
N ALA A 87 10.75 1.31 -4.13
CA ALA A 87 11.21 0.00 -4.64
C ALA A 87 10.19 -0.70 -5.57
N GLY A 88 9.27 0.06 -6.18
CA GLY A 88 8.12 -0.47 -6.92
C GLY A 88 6.86 -0.50 -6.06
N ALA A 89 5.80 0.14 -6.53
CA ALA A 89 4.52 0.21 -5.83
C ALA A 89 3.62 -0.97 -6.22
N TRP A 90 2.74 -1.41 -5.30
CA TRP A 90 1.75 -2.44 -5.60
C TRP A 90 0.68 -1.93 -6.57
N ALA A 91 0.26 -0.67 -6.41
CA ALA A 91 -0.66 -0.02 -7.32
C ALA A 91 -0.30 1.45 -7.55
N THR A 92 -0.87 2.04 -8.59
CA THR A 92 -0.73 3.47 -8.90
C THR A 92 -2.04 4.06 -9.34
N SER A 93 -2.20 5.35 -9.09
CA SER A 93 -3.21 6.17 -9.78
C SER A 93 -2.60 7.49 -10.19
N HIS A 94 -3.07 8.08 -11.28
CA HIS A 94 -2.65 9.41 -11.67
C HIS A 94 -3.76 10.22 -12.32
N PHE A 95 -3.62 11.54 -12.21
CA PHE A 95 -4.45 12.53 -12.88
C PHE A 95 -3.61 13.19 -13.96
N ASN A 96 -3.80 12.80 -15.23
CA ASN A 96 -3.03 13.33 -16.37
C ASN A 96 -3.75 13.19 -17.72
N PRO A 97 -4.77 14.02 -18.05
CA PRO A 97 -5.56 14.88 -17.16
C PRO A 97 -6.71 14.13 -16.45
N GLY A 98 -7.14 13.00 -17.03
CA GLY A 98 -8.12 12.10 -16.44
C GLY A 98 -7.51 11.21 -15.35
N LEU A 99 -8.38 10.58 -14.57
CA LEU A 99 -7.99 9.60 -13.56
C LEU A 99 -7.74 8.24 -14.22
N GLU A 100 -6.54 7.71 -14.10
CA GLU A 100 -6.21 6.33 -14.42
C GLU A 100 -5.73 5.61 -13.15
N VAL A 101 -6.17 4.36 -12.96
CA VAL A 101 -5.78 3.49 -11.84
C VAL A 101 -5.26 2.17 -12.40
N LYS A 102 -4.10 1.72 -11.91
CA LYS A 102 -3.46 0.44 -12.26
C LYS A 102 -3.04 -0.31 -11.01
N ILE A 103 -3.44 -1.57 -10.90
CA ILE A 103 -2.84 -2.52 -9.96
C ILE A 103 -1.67 -3.16 -10.71
N LEU A 104 -0.47 -3.08 -10.16
CA LEU A 104 0.77 -3.56 -10.77
C LEU A 104 1.19 -4.92 -10.20
N GLY A 105 0.94 -5.16 -8.90
CA GLY A 105 1.10 -6.47 -8.27
C GLY A 105 -0.14 -7.35 -8.42
N THR A 106 -0.22 -8.43 -7.64
CA THR A 106 -1.38 -9.32 -7.64
C THR A 106 -2.63 -8.64 -7.11
N THR A 107 -3.76 -8.89 -7.79
CA THR A 107 -5.09 -8.58 -7.29
C THR A 107 -5.52 -9.54 -6.18
N ILE A 108 -6.60 -9.20 -5.47
CA ILE A 108 -7.19 -10.04 -4.43
C ILE A 108 -7.65 -11.38 -5.04
N GLU A 109 -8.23 -11.33 -6.23
CA GLU A 109 -8.74 -12.48 -6.96
C GLU A 109 -7.58 -13.38 -7.44
N GLU A 110 -6.55 -12.81 -8.07
CA GLU A 110 -5.38 -13.57 -8.52
C GLU A 110 -4.65 -14.22 -7.36
N GLU A 111 -4.44 -13.50 -6.25
CA GLU A 111 -3.83 -14.09 -5.05
C GLU A 111 -4.67 -15.26 -4.53
N LYS A 112 -5.99 -15.14 -4.51
CA LYS A 112 -6.89 -16.21 -4.09
C LYS A 112 -6.78 -17.43 -5.01
N GLU A 113 -6.70 -17.23 -6.32
CA GLU A 113 -6.50 -18.32 -7.28
C GLU A 113 -5.12 -18.97 -7.14
N LEU A 114 -4.05 -18.19 -6.97
CA LEU A 114 -2.70 -18.70 -6.72
C LEU A 114 -2.66 -19.53 -5.43
N LYS A 115 -3.31 -19.07 -4.35
CA LYS A 115 -3.38 -19.81 -3.09
C LYS A 115 -4.13 -21.14 -3.22
N LYS A 116 -5.13 -21.23 -4.09
CA LYS A 116 -5.88 -22.48 -4.36
C LYS A 116 -5.08 -23.50 -5.16
N GLN A 117 -4.05 -23.09 -5.91
CA GLN A 117 -3.22 -24.01 -6.68
C GLN A 117 -2.47 -24.94 -5.71
N THR A 118 -2.94 -26.17 -5.55
CA THR A 118 -2.25 -27.21 -4.78
C THR A 118 -1.33 -28.01 -5.70
N ALA A 119 -0.16 -28.39 -5.20
CA ALA A 119 0.69 -29.33 -5.92
C ALA A 119 0.04 -30.72 -6.04
N SER A 120 0.48 -31.48 -7.05
CA SER A 120 0.03 -32.85 -7.34
C SER A 120 0.04 -33.73 -6.08
N SER A 121 -1.00 -34.56 -5.93
CA SER A 121 -1.24 -35.42 -4.76
C SER A 121 -0.18 -36.49 -4.50
N SER A 122 0.76 -36.71 -5.43
CA SER A 122 1.84 -37.69 -5.29
C SER A 122 3.11 -37.15 -4.64
N ASP A 123 3.28 -35.82 -4.59
CA ASP A 123 4.52 -35.19 -4.10
C ASP A 123 4.32 -34.55 -2.72
N LYS A 124 5.29 -34.76 -1.82
CA LYS A 124 5.25 -34.13 -0.50
C LYS A 124 5.67 -32.66 -0.62
N VAL A 125 4.76 -31.73 -0.34
CA VAL A 125 5.05 -30.30 -0.26
C VAL A 125 5.97 -30.00 0.94
N ILE A 126 7.13 -29.38 0.68
CA ILE A 126 8.08 -28.93 1.70
C ILE A 126 7.79 -27.47 2.09
N GLY A 127 7.42 -26.63 1.12
CA GLY A 127 7.15 -25.22 1.36
C GLY A 127 6.46 -24.56 0.18
N GLU A 128 5.77 -23.46 0.48
CA GLU A 128 5.08 -22.63 -0.50
C GLU A 128 5.34 -21.15 -0.20
N TRP A 129 5.65 -20.37 -1.23
CA TRP A 129 5.88 -18.93 -1.14
C TRP A 129 5.10 -18.21 -2.23
N LEU A 130 4.60 -17.03 -1.91
CA LEU A 130 3.95 -16.14 -2.87
C LEU A 130 4.89 -14.97 -3.16
N ASP A 131 5.18 -14.72 -4.42
CA ASP A 131 5.91 -13.54 -4.86
C ASP A 131 4.92 -12.44 -5.23
N GLU A 132 4.92 -11.41 -4.41
CA GLU A 132 4.06 -10.23 -4.53
C GLU A 132 4.72 -9.06 -5.24
N SER A 133 5.90 -9.28 -5.84
CA SER A 133 6.59 -8.26 -6.61
C SER A 133 5.68 -7.75 -7.73
N PRO A 134 5.64 -6.42 -7.97
CA PRO A 134 4.90 -5.85 -9.09
C PRO A 134 5.25 -6.57 -10.40
N TYR A 135 4.24 -6.90 -11.19
CA TYR A 135 4.31 -7.59 -12.47
C TYR A 135 4.74 -9.07 -12.44
N VAL A 136 5.00 -9.66 -11.27
CA VAL A 136 5.39 -11.08 -11.17
C VAL A 136 4.19 -11.95 -10.80
N GLY A 137 3.63 -11.75 -9.60
CA GLY A 137 2.46 -12.47 -9.12
C GLY A 137 2.51 -13.99 -9.27
N ALA A 138 3.48 -14.63 -8.62
CA ALA A 138 3.74 -16.06 -8.78
C ALA A 138 3.64 -16.82 -7.45
N LYS A 139 3.26 -18.10 -7.52
CA LYS A 139 3.39 -19.06 -6.41
C LYS A 139 4.55 -20.00 -6.68
N TYR A 140 5.48 -20.08 -5.74
CA TYR A 140 6.58 -21.03 -5.73
C TYR A 140 6.24 -22.17 -4.77
N THR A 141 6.32 -23.41 -5.23
CA THR A 141 6.14 -24.60 -4.40
C THR A 141 7.39 -25.47 -4.46
N LEU A 142 7.95 -25.80 -3.29
CA LEU A 142 9.04 -26.76 -3.16
C LEU A 142 8.48 -28.15 -2.87
N LEU A 143 8.78 -29.09 -3.76
CA LEU A 143 8.30 -30.47 -3.68
C LEU A 143 9.45 -31.43 -3.36
N LYS A 144 9.18 -32.39 -2.49
CA LYS A 144 10.02 -33.58 -2.34
C LYS A 144 9.54 -34.64 -3.33
N LYS A 145 10.35 -34.89 -4.35
CA LYS A 145 10.11 -36.00 -5.27
C LYS A 145 10.13 -37.32 -4.49
N GLY A 146 9.10 -38.16 -4.67
CA GLY A 146 9.13 -39.54 -4.18
C GLY A 146 10.31 -40.29 -4.80
N ASN A 147 11.03 -41.11 -4.02
CA ASN A 147 12.06 -41.99 -4.56
C ASN A 147 11.40 -42.86 -5.62
N GLY A 148 11.73 -42.63 -6.91
CA GLY A 148 11.33 -43.55 -7.96
C GLY A 148 12.01 -44.87 -7.66
N GLU A 149 11.23 -45.89 -7.32
CA GLU A 149 11.68 -47.28 -7.42
C GLU A 149 12.03 -47.50 -8.90
N MET A 150 13.33 -47.66 -9.18
CA MET A 150 13.84 -48.22 -10.43
C MET A 150 13.88 -49.74 -10.30
#